data_AF-A0A923EV99-F1
#
_entry.id   AF-A0A923EV99-F1
#
_cell.length_a   1.000
_cell.length_b   1.000
_cell.length_c   1.000
_cell.angle_alpha   90.00
_cell.angle_beta   90.00
_cell.angle_gamma   90.00
#
_symmetry.space_group_name_H-M   'P 1'
#
loop_
_entity.id
_entity.type
_entity.pdbx_description
1 polymer ?
#
loop_
_entity_poly.entity_id
_entity_poly.type
_entity_poly.pdbx_seq_one_letter_code
_entity_poly.pdbx_strand_id
1 'polypeptide(L)'
;MRSRSFPLTDMPWLLMLVLVAIGLPRTVLADLDIVAPESSLLYYVLALAPFAAWLAVAVLRPTRRPVPDFLVLGVLYGLSLVLAHQLLWHAPGAEHSIPQGAIDFARGFAPAGQELALRGYTAVVSLGIGIGTGLVAAVAAVIARTVRNARHRHLTRVTVPATSAEGEH
;
A
#
# COMPACT_ATOMS: atom_id res chain seq x y z
N MET A 1 -6.98 -9.22 -24.64
CA MET A 1 -7.83 -8.19 -23.98
C MET A 1 -6.93 -7.01 -23.60
N ARG A 2 -7.17 -5.79 -24.10
CA ARG A 2 -6.42 -4.60 -23.64
C ARG A 2 -6.79 -4.35 -22.18
N SER A 3 -5.89 -4.64 -21.25
CA SER A 3 -6.07 -4.26 -19.85
C SER A 3 -6.11 -2.74 -19.78
N ARG A 4 -7.29 -2.19 -19.47
CA ARG A 4 -7.40 -0.75 -19.20
C ARG A 4 -6.53 -0.43 -17.98
N SER A 5 -5.70 0.58 -18.08
CA SER A 5 -5.02 1.11 -16.90
C SER A 5 -6.05 1.77 -15.98
N PHE A 6 -5.79 1.72 -14.67
CA PHE A 6 -6.62 2.43 -13.71
C PHE A 6 -6.43 3.95 -13.92
N PRO A 7 -7.48 4.79 -13.80
CA PRO A 7 -7.36 6.23 -13.96
C PRO A 7 -6.18 6.79 -13.15
N LEU A 8 -5.43 7.73 -13.73
CA LEU A 8 -4.25 8.38 -13.10
C LEU A 8 -3.01 7.49 -12.88
N THR A 9 -3.06 6.19 -13.18
CA THR A 9 -1.93 5.26 -13.00
C THR A 9 -1.59 4.53 -14.30
N ASP A 10 -0.40 3.95 -14.36
CA ASP A 10 -0.01 3.02 -15.42
C ASP A 10 -0.43 1.58 -15.08
N MET A 11 -0.89 1.29 -13.87
CA MET A 11 -1.25 -0.05 -13.42
C MET A 11 -2.53 -0.57 -14.09
N PRO A 12 -2.57 -1.84 -14.54
CA PRO A 12 -3.81 -2.50 -14.93
C PRO A 12 -4.83 -2.47 -13.80
N TRP A 13 -6.10 -2.17 -14.11
CA TRP A 13 -7.15 -2.11 -13.09
C TRP A 13 -7.27 -3.43 -12.28
N LEU A 14 -7.13 -4.58 -12.93
CA LEU A 14 -7.14 -5.89 -12.26
C LEU A 14 -5.99 -6.03 -11.26
N LEU A 15 -4.79 -5.60 -11.63
CA LEU A 15 -3.63 -5.64 -10.74
C LEU A 15 -3.85 -4.74 -9.53
N MET A 16 -4.38 -3.53 -9.75
CA MET A 16 -4.73 -2.60 -8.67
C MET A 16 -5.71 -3.26 -7.68
N LEU A 17 -6.81 -3.83 -8.18
CA LEU A 17 -7.81 -4.46 -7.33
C LEU A 17 -7.26 -5.66 -6.56
N VAL A 18 -6.45 -6.51 -7.20
CA VAL A 18 -5.82 -7.67 -6.53
C VAL A 18 -4.88 -7.21 -5.42
N LEU A 19 -4.09 -6.17 -5.66
CA LEU A 19 -3.17 -5.62 -4.65
C LEU A 19 -3.91 -4.96 -3.49
N VAL A 20 -5.05 -4.29 -3.72
CA VAL A 20 -5.90 -3.81 -2.63
C VAL A 20 -6.50 -4.99 -1.86
N ALA A 21 -7.07 -5.96 -2.59
CA ALA A 21 -7.80 -7.08 -2.02
C ALA A 21 -6.92 -7.99 -1.17
N ILE A 22 -5.65 -8.23 -1.53
CA ILE A 22 -4.76 -9.08 -0.73
C ILE A 22 -4.49 -8.52 0.67
N GLY A 23 -4.64 -7.20 0.88
CA GLY A 23 -4.49 -6.56 2.19
C GLY A 23 -5.73 -6.68 3.10
N LEU A 24 -6.90 -6.99 2.55
CA LEU A 24 -8.16 -7.04 3.32
C LEU A 24 -8.33 -8.26 4.24
N PRO A 25 -7.93 -9.50 3.85
CA PRO A 25 -8.14 -10.69 4.66
C PRO A 25 -7.64 -10.53 6.10
N ARG A 26 -6.45 -9.93 6.29
CA ARG A 26 -5.87 -9.72 7.62
C ARG A 26 -6.76 -8.82 8.48
N THR A 27 -7.25 -7.72 7.92
CA THR A 27 -8.09 -6.76 8.64
C THR A 27 -9.43 -7.38 9.01
N VAL A 28 -10.08 -8.08 8.07
CA VAL A 28 -11.36 -8.75 8.33
C VAL A 28 -11.21 -9.84 9.39
N LEU A 29 -10.16 -10.65 9.32
CA LEU A 29 -9.91 -11.72 10.29
C LEU A 29 -9.54 -11.19 11.68
N ALA A 30 -8.81 -10.07 11.75
CA ALA A 30 -8.46 -9.41 13.01
C ALA A 30 -9.68 -8.74 13.64
N ASP A 31 -10.51 -8.05 12.86
CA ASP A 31 -11.72 -7.40 13.35
C ASP A 31 -12.76 -8.40 13.86
N LEU A 32 -12.80 -9.62 13.30
CA LEU A 32 -13.67 -10.71 13.76
C LEU A 32 -13.09 -11.54 14.93
N ASP A 33 -11.92 -11.15 15.46
CA ASP A 33 -11.17 -11.89 16.49
C ASP A 33 -10.90 -13.38 16.14
N ILE A 34 -10.86 -13.71 14.85
CA ILE A 34 -10.58 -15.08 14.37
C ILE A 34 -9.09 -15.39 14.48
N VAL A 35 -8.24 -14.39 14.29
CA VAL A 35 -6.78 -14.51 14.37
C VAL A 35 -6.27 -13.53 15.40
N ALA A 36 -6.04 -14.03 16.61
CA ALA A 36 -5.46 -13.23 17.69
C ALA A 36 -4.08 -12.66 17.29
N PRO A 37 -3.75 -11.43 17.70
CA PRO A 37 -2.43 -10.84 17.44
C PRO A 37 -1.31 -11.76 17.93
N GLU A 38 -0.24 -11.88 17.12
CA GLU A 38 1.01 -12.58 17.50
C GLU A 38 0.86 -14.08 17.82
N SER A 39 -0.31 -14.66 17.58
CA SER A 39 -0.66 -16.01 18.02
C SER A 39 -0.13 -17.13 17.13
N SER A 40 0.23 -16.85 15.87
CA SER A 40 0.51 -17.91 14.89
C SER A 40 1.33 -17.46 13.67
N LEU A 41 1.92 -18.42 12.95
CA LEU A 41 2.57 -18.19 11.64
C LEU A 41 1.60 -17.57 10.63
N LEU A 42 0.31 -17.95 10.68
CA LEU A 42 -0.74 -17.42 9.82
C LEU A 42 -0.89 -15.90 9.99
N TYR A 43 -0.81 -15.39 11.23
CA TYR A 43 -0.84 -13.96 11.50
C TYR A 43 0.29 -13.22 10.76
N TYR A 44 1.52 -13.72 10.84
CA TYR A 44 2.66 -13.10 10.15
C TYR A 44 2.54 -13.15 8.63
N VAL A 45 2.05 -14.27 8.08
CA VAL A 45 1.81 -14.39 6.63
C VAL A 45 0.76 -13.38 6.18
N LEU A 46 -0.39 -13.31 6.87
CA LEU A 46 -1.45 -12.34 6.56
C LEU A 46 -0.99 -10.89 6.72
N ALA A 47 -0.15 -10.62 7.72
CA ALA A 47 0.37 -9.28 7.96
C ALA A 47 1.41 -8.87 6.90
N LEU A 48 2.31 -9.78 6.49
CA LEU A 48 3.48 -9.42 5.68
C LEU A 48 3.28 -9.67 4.18
N ALA A 49 2.46 -10.64 3.79
CA ALA A 49 2.23 -11.00 2.39
C ALA A 49 1.73 -9.82 1.52
N PRO A 50 0.79 -8.97 1.99
CA PRO A 50 0.35 -7.82 1.20
C PRO A 50 1.50 -6.85 0.89
N PHE A 51 2.28 -6.50 1.92
CA PHE A 51 3.42 -5.59 1.77
C PHE A 51 4.53 -6.18 0.90
N ALA A 52 4.81 -7.47 1.04
CA ALA A 52 5.78 -8.18 0.20
C ALA A 52 5.33 -8.18 -1.27
N ALA A 53 4.04 -8.43 -1.54
CA ALA A 53 3.49 -8.39 -2.89
C ALA A 53 3.58 -6.99 -3.50
N TRP A 54 3.23 -5.96 -2.73
CA TRP A 54 3.32 -4.57 -3.18
C TRP A 54 4.75 -4.17 -3.49
N LEU A 55 5.70 -4.53 -2.62
CA LEU A 55 7.11 -4.26 -2.82
C LEU A 55 7.68 -5.01 -4.02
N ALA A 56 7.28 -6.28 -4.21
CA ALA A 56 7.66 -7.04 -5.39
C ALA A 56 7.16 -6.36 -6.67
N VAL A 57 5.91 -5.91 -6.71
CA VAL A 57 5.37 -5.15 -7.86
C VAL A 57 6.12 -3.83 -8.02
N ALA A 58 6.42 -3.10 -6.95
CA ALA A 58 7.16 -1.84 -6.99
C ALA A 58 8.55 -1.99 -7.62
N VAL A 59 9.27 -3.06 -7.26
CA VAL A 59 10.64 -3.29 -7.72
C VAL A 59 10.65 -3.90 -9.12
N LEU A 60 9.83 -4.91 -9.37
CA LEU A 60 9.89 -5.73 -10.57
C LEU A 60 9.17 -5.06 -11.75
N ARG A 61 8.02 -4.42 -11.51
CA ARG A 61 7.22 -3.82 -12.58
C ARG A 61 7.91 -2.57 -13.13
N PRO A 62 8.13 -2.47 -14.45
CA PRO A 62 8.49 -1.20 -15.08
C PRO A 62 7.24 -0.31 -15.14
N THR A 63 7.36 0.92 -14.65
CA THR A 63 6.29 1.93 -14.68
C THR A 63 6.87 3.28 -15.07
N ARG A 64 6.11 4.09 -15.83
CA ARG A 64 6.50 5.47 -16.17
C ARG A 64 6.09 6.42 -15.05
N ARG A 65 5.11 6.04 -14.24
CA ARG A 65 4.50 6.85 -13.18
C ARG A 65 4.53 6.14 -11.81
N PRO A 66 5.71 5.84 -11.24
CA PRO A 66 5.84 5.06 -9.99
C PRO A 66 5.12 5.71 -8.81
N VAL A 67 5.19 7.03 -8.66
CA VAL A 67 4.58 7.73 -7.52
C VAL A 67 3.05 7.61 -7.52
N PRO A 68 2.33 8.05 -8.57
CA PRO A 68 0.87 7.95 -8.56
C PRO A 68 0.37 6.50 -8.56
N ASP A 69 1.09 5.56 -9.19
CA ASP A 69 0.74 4.13 -9.14
C ASP A 69 0.54 3.63 -7.70
N PHE A 70 1.53 3.88 -6.83
CA PHE A 70 1.52 3.38 -5.46
C PHE A 70 0.79 4.30 -4.46
N LEU A 71 0.72 5.61 -4.72
CA LEU A 71 -0.13 6.50 -3.92
C LEU A 71 -1.62 6.20 -4.11
N VAL A 72 -2.06 5.99 -5.35
CA VAL A 72 -3.47 5.60 -5.61
C VAL A 72 -3.77 4.24 -4.99
N LEU A 73 -2.86 3.28 -5.10
CA LEU A 73 -2.97 1.98 -4.42
C LEU A 73 -3.11 2.16 -2.90
N GLY A 74 -2.25 2.99 -2.29
CA GLY A 74 -2.30 3.28 -0.86
C GLY A 74 -3.60 3.95 -0.42
N VAL A 75 -4.11 4.92 -1.19
CA VAL A 75 -5.40 5.57 -0.92
C VAL A 75 -6.55 4.57 -1.01
N LEU A 76 -6.61 3.76 -2.08
CA LEU A 76 -7.65 2.74 -2.23
C LEU A 76 -7.62 1.71 -1.12
N TYR A 77 -6.42 1.29 -0.71
CA TYR A 77 -6.25 0.40 0.42
C TYR A 77 -6.69 1.04 1.73
N GLY A 78 -6.28 2.28 2.00
CA GLY A 78 -6.74 3.03 3.18
C GLY A 78 -8.26 3.16 3.22
N LEU A 79 -8.90 3.51 2.11
CA LEU A 79 -10.36 3.55 2.00
C LEU A 79 -11.00 2.17 2.24
N SER A 80 -10.39 1.10 1.73
CA SER A 80 -10.88 -0.26 1.96
C SER A 80 -10.79 -0.68 3.43
N LEU A 81 -9.75 -0.23 4.15
CA LEU A 81 -9.63 -0.43 5.60
C LEU A 81 -10.69 0.36 6.37
N VAL A 82 -10.94 1.62 5.98
CA VAL A 82 -12.05 2.40 6.55
C VAL A 82 -13.35 1.64 6.38
N LEU A 83 -13.65 1.17 5.17
CA LEU A 83 -14.87 0.41 4.90
C LEU A 83 -14.94 -0.87 5.74
N ALA A 84 -13.85 -1.64 5.85
CA ALA A 84 -13.82 -2.84 6.68
C ALA A 84 -14.20 -2.52 8.13
N HIS A 85 -13.50 -1.58 8.77
CA HIS A 85 -13.78 -1.22 10.16
C HIS A 85 -15.18 -0.62 10.38
N GLN A 86 -15.68 0.19 9.44
CA GLN A 86 -17.01 0.77 9.57
C GLN A 86 -18.12 -0.26 9.36
N LEU A 87 -17.94 -1.23 8.45
CA LEU A 87 -18.90 -2.30 8.21
C LEU A 87 -18.89 -3.35 9.32
N LEU A 88 -17.71 -3.65 9.87
CA LEU A 88 -17.56 -4.63 10.94
C LEU A 88 -17.79 -4.05 12.33
N TRP A 89 -17.98 -2.73 12.47
CA TRP A 89 -18.09 -2.01 13.76
C TRP A 89 -19.05 -2.65 14.79
N HIS A 90 -20.15 -3.25 14.34
CA HIS A 90 -21.14 -3.93 15.19
C HIS A 90 -21.25 -5.43 14.91
N ALA A 91 -20.27 -6.03 14.25
CA ALA A 91 -20.31 -7.45 13.92
C ALA A 91 -20.28 -8.30 15.21
N PRO A 92 -21.11 -9.36 15.31
CA PRO A 92 -21.08 -10.27 16.45
C PRO A 92 -19.73 -10.96 16.58
N GLY A 93 -19.12 -10.92 17.77
CA GLY A 93 -17.78 -11.47 18.01
C GLY A 93 -16.62 -10.55 17.61
N ALA A 94 -16.90 -9.35 17.08
CA ALA A 94 -15.86 -8.37 16.78
C ALA A 94 -15.38 -7.66 18.05
N GLU A 95 -14.32 -8.18 18.67
CA GLU A 95 -13.54 -7.41 19.63
C GLU A 95 -12.65 -6.44 18.88
N HIS A 96 -13.20 -5.26 18.56
CA HIS A 96 -12.39 -4.18 18.02
C HIS A 96 -11.33 -3.84 19.07
N SER A 97 -10.08 -4.15 18.75
CA SER A 97 -8.93 -3.62 19.47
C SER A 97 -8.82 -2.13 19.15
N ILE A 98 -9.75 -1.34 19.69
CA ILE A 98 -9.75 0.11 19.56
C ILE A 98 -8.44 0.60 20.18
N PRO A 99 -7.58 1.27 19.40
CA PRO A 99 -6.31 1.75 19.93
C PRO A 99 -6.56 2.65 21.15
N GLN A 100 -5.76 2.50 22.20
CA GLN A 100 -5.92 3.30 23.42
C GLN A 100 -5.92 4.81 23.12
N GLY A 101 -5.11 5.26 22.17
CA GLY A 101 -5.11 6.66 21.71
C GLY A 101 -6.45 7.13 21.12
N ALA A 102 -7.24 6.24 20.50
CA ALA A 102 -8.58 6.58 20.02
C ALA A 102 -9.55 6.78 21.19
N ILE A 103 -9.47 5.93 22.21
CA ILE A 103 -10.27 6.05 23.44
C ILE A 103 -9.92 7.35 24.15
N ASP A 104 -8.64 7.64 24.32
CA ASP A 104 -8.16 8.86 24.97
C ASP A 104 -8.58 10.12 24.19
N PHE A 105 -8.54 10.09 22.86
CA PHE A 105 -9.07 11.15 22.00
C PHE A 105 -10.59 11.36 22.18
N ALA A 106 -11.36 10.26 22.20
CA ALA A 106 -12.81 10.32 22.32
C ALA A 106 -13.28 10.86 23.68
N ARG A 107 -12.52 10.66 24.76
CA ARG A 107 -12.83 11.22 26.09
C ARG A 107 -12.89 12.76 26.10
N GLY A 108 -12.27 13.43 25.13
CA GLY A 108 -12.37 14.88 24.97
C GLY A 108 -13.75 15.37 24.50
N PHE A 109 -14.64 14.46 24.10
CA PHE A 109 -15.97 14.77 23.58
C PHE A 109 -17.08 14.39 24.58
N ALA A 110 -18.21 15.09 24.48
CA ALA A 110 -19.44 14.73 25.21
C ALA A 110 -19.87 13.29 24.86
N PRO A 111 -20.58 12.56 25.75
CA PRO A 111 -20.95 11.16 25.54
C PRO A 111 -21.61 10.87 24.19
N ALA A 112 -22.50 11.78 23.73
CA ALA A 112 -23.17 11.66 22.44
C ALA A 112 -22.23 11.75 21.22
N GLY A 113 -21.04 12.33 21.37
CA GLY A 113 -20.03 12.48 20.32
C GLY A 113 -18.89 11.47 20.37
N GLN A 114 -18.78 10.66 21.43
CA GLN A 114 -17.65 9.74 21.62
C GLN A 114 -17.58 8.68 20.52
N GLU A 115 -18.72 8.12 20.12
CA GLU A 115 -18.74 7.13 19.04
C GLU A 115 -18.31 7.74 17.69
N LEU A 116 -18.78 8.95 17.38
CA LEU A 116 -18.37 9.64 16.16
C LEU A 116 -16.86 9.95 16.18
N ALA A 117 -16.33 10.35 17.34
CA ALA A 117 -14.90 10.59 17.53
C ALA A 117 -14.06 9.32 17.34
N LEU A 118 -14.51 8.19 17.90
CA LEU A 118 -13.86 6.88 17.72
C LEU A 118 -13.85 6.46 16.26
N ARG A 119 -15.00 6.51 15.58
CA ARG A 119 -15.11 6.14 14.16
C ARG A 119 -14.26 7.05 13.27
N GLY A 120 -14.28 8.35 13.54
CA GLY A 120 -13.46 9.34 12.83
C GLY A 120 -11.97 9.09 13.02
N TYR A 121 -11.54 8.81 14.25
CA TYR A 121 -10.14 8.49 14.56
C TYR A 121 -9.69 7.24 13.82
N THR A 122 -10.46 6.15 13.90
CA THR A 122 -10.15 4.91 13.19
C THR A 122 -10.06 5.17 11.68
N ALA A 123 -10.98 5.96 11.11
CA ALA A 123 -10.95 6.28 9.68
C ALA A 123 -9.67 7.05 9.27
N VAL A 124 -9.26 8.04 10.08
CA VAL A 124 -8.03 8.81 9.84
C VAL A 124 -6.80 7.91 9.92
N VAL A 125 -6.73 7.03 10.93
CA VAL A 125 -5.61 6.09 11.09
C VAL A 125 -5.57 5.10 9.93
N SER A 126 -6.70 4.53 9.51
CA SER A 126 -6.77 3.61 8.37
C SER A 126 -6.30 4.26 7.06
N LEU A 127 -6.73 5.50 6.80
CA LEU A 127 -6.24 6.28 5.66
C LEU A 127 -4.74 6.57 5.79
N GLY A 128 -4.27 6.95 6.97
CA GLY A 128 -2.86 7.19 7.26
C GLY A 128 -2.00 5.96 6.99
N ILE A 129 -2.44 4.77 7.43
CA ILE A 129 -1.77 3.49 7.14
C ILE A 129 -1.73 3.26 5.62
N GLY A 130 -2.87 3.39 4.93
CA GLY A 130 -2.93 3.18 3.49
C GLY A 130 -1.99 4.11 2.71
N ILE A 131 -2.06 5.42 2.96
CA ILE A 131 -1.22 6.43 2.32
C ILE A 131 0.26 6.20 2.67
N GLY A 132 0.57 5.94 3.95
CA GLY A 132 1.94 5.68 4.41
C GLY A 132 2.55 4.46 3.73
N THR A 133 1.83 3.35 3.66
CA THR A 133 2.28 2.16 2.92
C THR A 133 2.46 2.44 1.43
N GLY A 134 1.50 3.15 0.81
CA GLY A 134 1.60 3.54 -0.60
C GLY A 134 2.82 4.41 -0.88
N LEU A 135 3.15 5.34 0.03
CA LEU A 135 4.34 6.18 -0.05
C LEU A 135 5.63 5.36 0.02
N VAL A 136 5.72 4.40 0.95
CA VAL A 136 6.90 3.49 1.06
C VAL A 136 7.08 2.70 -0.24
N ALA A 137 5.99 2.15 -0.79
CA ALA A 137 6.05 1.42 -2.07
C ALA A 137 6.42 2.34 -3.25
N ALA A 138 5.92 3.59 -3.26
CA ALA A 138 6.29 4.59 -4.26
C ALA A 138 7.80 4.91 -4.21
N VAL A 139 8.35 5.10 -3.01
CA VAL A 139 9.80 5.32 -2.82
C VAL A 139 10.60 4.12 -3.34
N ALA A 140 10.20 2.90 -2.98
CA ALA A 140 10.85 1.68 -3.48
C ALA A 140 10.80 1.58 -5.01
N ALA A 141 9.65 1.89 -5.63
CA ALA A 141 9.50 1.88 -7.09
C ALA A 141 10.39 2.93 -7.77
N VAL A 142 10.52 4.12 -7.17
CA VAL A 142 11.42 5.17 -7.67
C VAL A 142 12.87 4.70 -7.60
N ILE A 143 13.31 4.14 -6.47
CA ILE A 143 14.67 3.60 -6.31
C ILE A 143 14.93 2.48 -7.32
N ALA A 144 14.00 1.54 -7.48
CA ALA A 144 14.15 0.46 -8.45
C ALA A 144 14.23 0.99 -9.90
N ARG A 145 13.48 2.06 -10.23
CA ARG A 145 13.55 2.71 -11.54
C ARG A 145 14.89 3.42 -11.75
N THR A 146 15.40 4.15 -10.78
CA THR A 146 16.69 4.85 -10.91
C THR A 146 17.85 3.88 -11.07
N VAL A 147 17.88 2.79 -10.29
CA VAL A 147 18.90 1.73 -10.39
C VAL A 147 18.87 1.05 -11.77
N ARG A 148 17.68 0.70 -12.30
CA ARG A 148 17.54 0.12 -13.64
C ARG A 148 18.07 1.06 -14.72
N ASN A 149 17.70 2.34 -14.66
CA ASN A 149 18.15 3.34 -15.64
C ASN A 149 19.66 3.56 -15.59
N ALA A 150 20.27 3.57 -14.40
CA ALA A 150 21.72 3.68 -14.24
C ALA A 150 22.47 2.49 -14.86
N ARG A 151 21.98 1.26 -14.65
CA ARG A 151 22.55 0.04 -15.24
C ARG A 151 22.49 0.06 -16.77
N HIS A 152 21.37 0.47 -17.35
CA HIS A 152 21.25 0.58 -18.81
C HIS A 152 22.23 1.58 -19.41
N ARG A 153 22.42 2.76 -18.78
CA ARG A 153 23.39 3.77 -19.24
C ARG A 153 24.83 3.27 -19.21
N HIS A 154 25.19 2.50 -18.17
CA HIS A 154 26.53 1.94 -18.05
C HIS A 154 26.83 0.95 -19.18
N LEU A 155 25.89 0.05 -19.50
CA LEU A 155 26.05 -0.94 -20.57
C LEU A 155 26.21 -0.29 -21.95
N THR A 156 25.42 0.74 -22.27
CA THR A 156 25.56 1.48 -23.55
C THR A 156 26.88 2.23 -23.67
N ARG A 157 27.47 2.69 -22.57
CA ARG A 157 28.75 3.41 -22.59
C ARG A 157 29.94 2.48 -22.87
N VAL A 158 29.84 1.21 -22.46
CA VAL A 158 30.88 0.20 -22.68
C VAL A 158 30.85 -0.37 -24.10
N THR A 159 29.70 -0.33 -24.79
CA THR A 159 29.51 -0.94 -26.12
C THR A 159 29.77 -0.01 -27.31
N VAL A 160 29.96 1.29 -27.10
CA VAL A 160 30.38 2.22 -28.16
C VAL A 160 31.89 2.43 -28.03
N PRO A 161 32.73 1.72 -28.81
CA PRO A 161 34.16 1.98 -28.83
C PRO A 161 34.39 3.39 -29.41
N ALA A 162 35.30 4.13 -28.80
CA ALA A 162 35.75 5.44 -29.26
C ALA A 162 36.53 5.29 -30.57
N THR A 163 35.82 5.04 -31.68
CA THR A 163 36.42 4.93 -33.03
C THR A 163 35.87 6.06 -33.88
N SER A 164 36.35 7.29 -33.67
CA SER A 164 36.26 8.41 -34.63
C SER A 164 36.90 9.68 -34.03
N ALA A 165 38.19 9.62 -33.69
CA ALA A 165 39.00 10.82 -33.42
C ALA A 165 40.45 10.67 -33.94
N GLU A 166 40.64 9.85 -34.99
CA GLU A 166 41.87 9.79 -35.76
C GLU A 166 41.49 9.88 -37.23
N GLY A 167 41.97 10.94 -37.90
CA GLY A 167 41.80 11.15 -39.33
C GLY A 167 40.87 12.31 -39.66
N GLU A 168 41.38 13.53 -39.64
CA GLU A 168 41.70 14.20 -40.90
C GLU A 168 42.63 15.39 -40.64
N HIS A 169 43.55 15.56 -41.59
CA HIS A 169 44.74 16.40 -41.59
C HIS A 169 44.45 17.90 -41.74
#